data_AF-A0A068US99-F1
#
_entry.id   AF-A0A068US99-F1
#
_cell.length_a   1.000
_cell.length_b   1.000
_cell.length_c   1.000
_cell.angle_alpha   90.00
_cell.angle_beta   90.00
_cell.angle_gamma   90.00
#
_symmetry.space_group_name_H-M   'P 1'
#
loop_
_entity.id
_entity.type
_entity.pdbx_description
1 polymer ?
#
loop_
_entity_poly.entity_id
_entity_poly.type
_entity_poly.pdbx_seq_one_letter_code
_entity_poly.pdbx_strand_id
1 'polypeptide(L)' 'MVENCEDEFLQFGLEHGKRIVLRAQKAKPANKEILKKQYSVHSTMSGDLLKEFKQPGTP' A
#
# COMPACT_ATOMS: atom_id res chain seq x y z
N MET A 1 -2.04 -0.59 8.70
CA MET A 1 -1.62 -1.29 7.47
C MET A 1 -2.49 -0.82 6.31
N VAL A 2 -1.91 -0.38 5.18
CA VAL A 2 -2.67 0.01 3.97
C VAL A 2 -3.54 -1.15 3.45
N GLU A 3 -3.04 -2.38 3.59
CA GLU A 3 -3.76 -3.61 3.26
C GLU A 3 -5.08 -3.74 4.04
N ASN A 4 -5.07 -3.51 5.36
CA ASN A 4 -6.24 -3.63 6.24
C ASN A 4 -7.17 -2.41 6.20
N CYS A 5 -6.87 -1.39 5.41
CA CYS A 5 -7.72 -0.21 5.31
C CYS A 5 -8.97 -0.50 4.47
N GLU A 6 -10.12 -0.48 5.12
CA GLU A 6 -11.45 -0.66 4.50
C GLU A 6 -12.14 0.69 4.20
N ASP A 7 -11.53 1.80 4.61
CA ASP A 7 -12.04 3.15 4.37
C ASP A 7 -12.03 3.52 2.87
N GLU A 8 -12.89 4.48 2.49
CA GLU A 8 -12.96 4.97 1.11
C GLU A 8 -11.63 5.62 0.65
N PHE A 9 -10.92 6.25 1.59
CA PHE A 9 -9.72 7.03 1.31
C PHE A 9 -8.52 6.61 2.15
N LEU A 10 -7.37 6.48 1.49
CA LEU A 10 -6.06 6.44 2.13
C LEU A 10 -5.57 7.88 2.32
N GLN A 11 -5.38 8.30 3.56
CA GLN A 11 -4.84 9.62 3.88
C GLN A 11 -3.42 9.49 4.44
N PHE A 12 -2.47 10.21 3.83
CA PHE A 12 -1.08 10.23 4.25
C PHE A 12 -0.69 11.65 4.65
N GLY A 13 -0.34 11.84 5.92
CA GLY A 13 0.34 13.04 6.38
C GLY A 13 1.81 13.00 5.97
N LEU A 14 2.27 14.08 5.34
CA LEU A 14 3.66 14.26 4.94
C LEU A 14 4.28 15.42 5.72
N GLU A 15 5.60 15.54 5.63
CA GLU A 15 6.31 16.66 6.24
C GLU A 15 5.78 18.01 5.74
N HIS A 16 6.02 19.06 6.53
CA HIS A 16 5.61 20.43 6.22
C HIS A 16 4.09 20.60 6.08
N GLY A 17 3.31 19.79 6.82
CA GLY A 17 1.85 19.88 6.87
C GLY A 17 1.15 19.46 5.57
N LYS A 18 1.86 18.85 4.63
CA LYS A 18 1.28 18.36 3.38
C LYS A 18 0.45 17.10 3.61
N ARG A 19 -0.57 16.90 2.79
CA ARG A 19 -1.44 15.70 2.85
C ARG A 19 -1.70 15.16 1.44
N ILE A 20 -1.63 13.84 1.31
CA ILE A 20 -2.06 13.11 0.11
C ILE A 20 -3.29 12.29 0.45
N VAL A 21 -4.30 12.33 -0.42
CA VAL A 21 -5.53 11.56 -0.28
C VAL A 21 -5.73 10.75 -1.56
N LEU A 22 -5.83 9.43 -1.41
CA LEU A 22 -6.05 8.51 -2.52
C LEU A 22 -7.34 7.72 -2.28
N ARG A 23 -8.12 7.48 -3.33
CA ARG A 23 -9.29 6.58 -3.24
C ARG A 23 -8.80 5.14 -3.13
N ALA A 24 -9.09 4.46 -2.03
CA ALA A 24 -8.54 3.13 -1.72
C ALA A 24 -8.89 2.09 -2.79
N GLN A 25 -10.15 2.10 -3.24
CA GLN A 25 -10.67 1.20 -4.29
C GLN A 25 -9.97 1.36 -5.65
N LYS A 26 -9.31 2.49 -5.90
CA LYS A 26 -8.53 2.71 -7.13
C LYS A 26 -7.04 2.50 -6.93
N ALA A 27 -6.50 2.91 -5.78
CA ALA A 27 -5.07 2.81 -5.48
C ALA A 27 -4.60 1.36 -5.33
N LYS A 28 -5.34 0.51 -4.61
CA LYS A 28 -4.94 -0.90 -4.38
C LYS A 28 -4.85 -1.70 -5.69
N PRO A 29 -5.83 -1.66 -6.61
CA PRO A 29 -5.73 -2.39 -7.88
C PRO A 29 -4.67 -1.82 -8.82
N ALA A 30 -4.54 -0.48 -8.88
CA ALA A 30 -3.56 0.18 -9.76
C ALA A 30 -2.12 -0.18 -9.40
N ASN A 31 -1.83 -0.48 -8.13
CA ASN A 31 -0.50 -0.85 -7.66
C ASN A 31 0.09 -2.04 -8.44
N LYS A 32 -0.72 -3.08 -8.70
CA LYS A 32 -0.26 -4.26 -9.47
C LYS A 32 0.04 -3.92 -10.93
N GLU A 33 -0.75 -3.04 -11.55
CA GLU A 33 -0.53 -2.63 -12.93
C GLU A 33 0.72 -1.76 -13.07
N ILE A 34 0.87 -0.76 -12.20
CA ILE A 34 1.99 0.17 -12.20
C ILE A 34 3.32 -0.57 -12.08
N LEU A 35 3.46 -1.45 -11.08
CA LEU A 35 4.73 -2.12 -10.80
C LEU A 35 5.13 -3.12 -11.89
N LYS A 36 4.16 -3.87 -12.44
CA LYS A 36 4.44 -4.88 -13.47
C LYS A 36 4.67 -4.27 -14.85
N LYS A 37 3.88 -3.28 -15.24
CA LYS A 37 3.91 -2.75 -16.61
C LYS A 37 4.93 -1.63 -16.80
N GLN A 38 5.21 -0.86 -15.76
CA GLN A 38 5.94 0.40 -15.93
C GLN A 38 7.32 0.44 -15.27
N TYR A 39 7.53 -0.30 -14.17
CA TYR A 39 8.74 -0.17 -13.37
C TYR A 39 9.53 -1.48 -13.18
N SER A 40 9.10 -2.59 -13.78
CA SER A 40 9.75 -3.92 -13.67
C SER A 40 10.08 -4.33 -12.23
N VAL A 41 9.19 -4.01 -11.29
CA VAL A 41 9.38 -4.35 -9.88
C VAL A 41 8.71 -5.70 -9.59
N HIS A 42 9.48 -6.66 -9.08
CA HIS A 42 9.01 -8.03 -8.84
C HIS A 42 8.09 -8.19 -7.62
N SER A 43 8.18 -7.31 -6.63
CA SER A 43 7.37 -7.34 -5.41
C SER A 43 7.01 -5.93 -4.93
N THR A 44 5.77 -5.74 -4.49
CA THR A 44 5.26 -4.47 -3.92
C THR A 44 5.90 -4.14 -2.57
N MET A 45 6.45 -5.13 -1.88
CA MET A 45 6.99 -5.04 -0.53
C MET A 45 8.26 -5.89 -0.40
N SER A 46 9.15 -5.49 0.50
CA SER A 46 10.33 -6.26 0.86
C SER A 46 9.97 -7.54 1.62
N GLY A 47 10.89 -8.51 1.62
CA GLY A 47 10.61 -9.85 2.13
C GLY A 47 10.38 -9.93 3.64
N ASP A 48 10.95 -9.02 4.41
CA ASP A 48 10.70 -8.82 5.83
C ASP A 48 9.26 -8.39 6.10
N LEU A 49 8.75 -7.38 5.38
CA LEU A 49 7.37 -6.93 5.52
C LEU A 49 6.36 -8.01 5.10
N LEU A 50 6.67 -8.80 4.07
CA LEU A 50 5.83 -9.94 3.68
C LEU A 50 5.77 -11.05 4.75
N LYS A 51 6.81 -11.21 5.58
CA LYS A 51 6.83 -12.20 6.66
C LYS A 51 5.98 -11.75 7.85
N GLU A 52 6.00 -10.47 8.20
CA GLU A 52 5.17 -9.93 9.29
C GLU A 52 3.67 -10.03 8.99
N PHE A 53 3.29 -9.91 7.71
CA PHE A 53 1.92 -10.11 7.24
C PHE A 53 1.45 -11.58 7.26
N LYS A 54 2.37 -12.56 7.25
CA LYS A 54 2.02 -13.99 7.22
C LYS A 54 1.95 -14.61 8.61
N GLN A 55 2.28 -13.89 9.68
CA GLN A 55 2.15 -14.40 11.03
C GLN A 55 0.69 -14.30 11.49
N PRO A 56 0.06 -15.41 11.94
CA PRO A 56 -1.26 -15.35 12.52
C PRO A 56 -1.17 -14.66 13.88
N GLY A 57 -1.74 -13.46 14.01
CA GLY A 57 -1.89 -12.76 15.29
C GLY A 57 -1.27 -11.37 15.40
N THR A 58 -0.71 -10.80 14.33
CA THR A 58 -0.34 -9.39 14.32
C THR A 58 -1.61 -8.52 14.14
N PRO A 59 -1.89 -7.56 15.05
CA PRO A 59 -3.12 -6.76 15.02
C PRO A 59 -3.32 -5.93 13.75
#